data_AF-A0A359LT06-F1
#
_entry.id   AF-A0A359LT06-F1
#
_cell.length_a   1.000
_cell.length_b   1.000
_cell.length_c   1.000
_cell.angle_alpha   90.00
_cell.angle_beta   90.00
_cell.angle_gamma   90.00
#
_symmetry.space_group_name_H-M   'P 1'
#
loop_
_entity.id
_entity.type
_entity.pdbx_description
1 polymer ?
#
loop_
_entity_poly.entity_id
_entity_poly.type
_entity_poly.pdbx_seq_one_letter_code
_entity_poly.pdbx_strand_id
1 'polypeptide(L)'
;MQVLQAGQHRFLLLELDPEFIGNIAKQAGFEFKLDDGKRALVLELAATGRQAPLLLFDASDPGNLGWFSRCQFYVDGRTGAVLQTPIAIANLRDRAGQPLPNSVRIQVAKELPVNFRLPGKQPVTEQMVYAVLYNLMNALLNIGVGVCGTGIVKPLAGRTEGVGVKN
;
A
#
# COMPACT_ATOMS: atom_id res chain seq x y z
N MET A 1 -11.78 -18.37 -0.48
CA MET A 1 -12.67 -17.33 0.10
C MET A 1 -13.88 -17.98 0.73
N GLN A 2 -14.18 -17.61 1.97
CA GLN A 2 -15.33 -18.11 2.71
C GLN A 2 -16.12 -16.97 3.37
N VAL A 3 -17.37 -17.21 3.77
CA VAL A 3 -18.15 -16.25 4.58
C VAL A 3 -18.01 -16.63 6.05
N LEU A 4 -17.55 -15.69 6.87
CA LEU A 4 -17.39 -15.84 8.31
C LEU A 4 -18.48 -15.06 9.06
N GLN A 5 -19.13 -15.72 10.01
CA GLN A 5 -20.11 -15.08 10.91
C GLN A 5 -19.43 -14.75 12.24
N ALA A 6 -19.29 -13.47 12.57
CA ALA A 6 -18.74 -12.98 13.83
C ALA A 6 -19.81 -12.21 14.61
N GLY A 7 -20.53 -12.90 15.49
CA GLY A 7 -21.69 -12.34 16.19
C GLY A 7 -22.79 -11.94 15.21
N GLN A 8 -23.17 -10.66 15.20
CA GLN A 8 -24.17 -10.12 14.27
C GLN A 8 -23.58 -9.71 12.89
N HIS A 9 -22.26 -9.75 12.73
CA HIS A 9 -21.59 -9.31 11.51
C HIS A 9 -21.18 -10.48 10.61
N ARG A 10 -21.27 -10.25 9.29
CA ARG A 10 -20.78 -11.17 8.26
C ARG A 10 -19.57 -10.58 7.56
N PHE A 11 -18.53 -11.38 7.44
CA PHE A 11 -17.28 -11.04 6.79
C PHE A 11 -16.99 -12.00 5.64
N LEU A 12 -16.28 -11.52 4.64
CA LEU A 12 -15.54 -12.36 3.70
C LEU A 12 -14.18 -12.64 4.33
N LEU A 13 -13.82 -13.92 4.42
CA LEU A 13 -12.50 -14.38 4.80
C LEU A 13 -11.72 -14.76 3.55
N LEU A 14 -10.65 -14.03 3.29
CA LEU A 14 -9.68 -14.29 2.23
C LEU A 14 -8.65 -15.29 2.72
N GLU A 15 -8.44 -16.33 1.92
CA GLU A 15 -7.44 -17.37 2.17
C GLU A 15 -6.21 -17.05 1.32
N LEU A 16 -5.52 -15.98 1.71
CA LEU A 16 -4.32 -15.53 1.01
C LEU A 16 -3.19 -16.54 1.20
N ASP A 17 -2.53 -16.91 0.11
CA ASP A 17 -1.37 -17.79 0.08
C ASP A 17 -0.09 -16.97 0.28
N PRO A 18 0.62 -17.13 1.43
CA PRO A 18 1.85 -16.40 1.71
C PRO A 18 2.97 -16.66 0.69
N GLU A 19 3.06 -17.88 0.15
CA GLU A 19 4.10 -18.24 -0.81
C GLU A 19 3.87 -17.51 -2.13
N PHE A 20 2.62 -17.51 -2.60
CA PHE A 20 2.24 -16.79 -3.81
C PHE A 20 2.46 -15.28 -3.67
N ILE A 21 2.08 -14.69 -2.54
CA ILE A 21 2.35 -13.27 -2.24
C ILE A 21 3.84 -12.96 -2.20
N GLY A 22 4.65 -13.85 -1.61
CA GLY A 22 6.10 -13.71 -1.61
C GLY A 22 6.69 -13.72 -3.03
N ASN A 23 6.14 -14.57 -3.92
CA ASN A 23 6.53 -14.59 -5.32
C ASN A 23 6.14 -13.31 -6.06
N ILE A 24 4.97 -12.73 -5.77
CA ILE A 24 4.56 -11.41 -6.30
C ILE A 24 5.56 -10.33 -5.89
N ALA A 25 5.98 -10.29 -4.62
CA ALA A 25 6.94 -9.30 -4.14
C ALA A 25 8.30 -9.41 -4.87
N LYS A 26 8.80 -10.64 -5.06
CA LYS A 26 10.03 -10.89 -5.84
C LYS A 26 9.89 -10.46 -7.29
N GLN A 27 8.79 -10.84 -7.94
CA GLN A 27 8.52 -10.47 -9.34
C GLN A 27 8.39 -8.96 -9.53
N ALA A 28 7.86 -8.26 -8.53
CA ALA A 28 7.81 -6.80 -8.52
C ALA A 28 9.18 -6.14 -8.22
N GLY A 29 10.22 -6.90 -7.84
CA GLY A 29 11.56 -6.38 -7.60
C GLY A 29 11.84 -5.95 -6.15
N PHE A 30 11.10 -6.49 -5.18
CA PHE A 30 11.30 -6.24 -3.76
C PHE A 30 11.95 -7.43 -3.05
N GLU A 31 12.91 -7.14 -2.17
CA GLU A 31 13.17 -7.99 -1.01
C GLU A 31 12.06 -7.80 0.00
N PHE A 32 11.70 -8.85 0.73
CA PHE A 32 10.60 -8.76 1.68
C PHE A 32 10.79 -9.62 2.92
N LYS A 33 10.15 -9.19 4.01
CA LYS A 33 9.79 -10.03 5.15
C LYS A 33 8.28 -10.16 5.19
N LEU A 34 7.79 -11.37 5.39
CA LEU A 34 6.36 -11.66 5.44
C LEU A 34 6.00 -12.21 6.81
N ASP A 35 4.95 -11.65 7.40
CA ASP A 35 4.31 -12.16 8.61
C ASP A 35 2.86 -12.49 8.31
N ASP A 36 2.48 -13.75 8.48
CA ASP A 36 1.14 -14.23 8.17
C ASP A 36 0.28 -14.31 9.44
N GLY A 37 -0.43 -13.22 9.71
CA GLY A 37 -1.36 -13.14 10.83
C GLY A 37 -2.73 -13.75 10.53
N LYS A 38 -3.52 -13.96 11.59
CA LYS A 38 -4.89 -14.49 11.48
C LYS A 38 -5.82 -13.57 10.67
N ARG A 39 -5.71 -12.25 10.86
CA ARG A 39 -6.64 -11.24 10.30
C ARG A 39 -6.04 -10.42 9.16
N ALA A 40 -4.73 -10.45 9.02
CA ALA A 40 -4.00 -9.72 8.01
C ALA A 40 -2.66 -10.38 7.72
N LEU A 41 -2.19 -10.21 6.50
CA LEU A 41 -0.83 -10.54 6.10
C LEU A 41 -0.03 -9.24 6.00
N VAL A 42 1.16 -9.21 6.57
CA VAL A 42 2.04 -8.04 6.60
C VAL A 42 3.30 -8.31 5.82
N LEU A 43 3.64 -7.39 4.92
CA LEU A 43 4.90 -7.38 4.18
C LEU A 43 5.71 -6.15 4.55
N GLU A 44 6.95 -6.35 4.95
CA GLU A 44 7.95 -5.29 4.92
C GLU A 44 8.73 -5.42 3.63
N LEU A 45 8.64 -4.43 2.75
CA LEU A 45 9.23 -4.43 1.41
C LEU A 45 10.43 -3.48 1.35
N ALA A 46 11.50 -3.91 0.69
CA ALA A 46 12.67 -3.09 0.39
C ALA A 46 13.11 -3.28 -1.07
N ALA A 47 13.23 -2.18 -1.82
CA ALA A 47 13.79 -2.19 -3.16
C ALA A 47 15.32 -2.02 -3.08
N THR A 48 16.02 -3.08 -2.70
CA THR A 48 17.48 -3.08 -2.53
C THR A 48 18.17 -2.80 -3.87
N GLY A 49 19.20 -1.94 -3.84
CA GLY A 49 19.91 -1.50 -5.06
C GLY A 49 19.29 -0.32 -5.80
N ARG A 50 18.04 0.08 -5.48
CA ARG A 50 17.43 1.28 -6.05
C ARG A 50 18.09 2.54 -5.49
N GLN A 51 18.53 3.44 -6.38
CA GLN A 51 19.15 4.72 -5.99
C GLN A 51 18.13 5.83 -5.70
N ALA A 52 16.98 5.80 -6.38
CA ALA A 52 15.88 6.75 -6.17
C ALA A 52 14.86 6.20 -5.14
N PRO A 53 14.16 7.06 -4.38
CA PRO A 53 13.08 6.62 -3.51
C PRO A 53 11.97 5.85 -4.23
N LEU A 54 11.15 5.13 -3.47
CA LEU A 54 9.85 4.66 -3.93
C LEU A 54 8.98 5.86 -4.27
N LEU A 55 8.20 5.76 -5.35
CA LEU A 55 7.35 6.80 -5.89
C LEU A 55 6.06 6.95 -5.07
N LEU A 56 6.18 7.12 -3.75
CA LEU A 56 5.10 7.52 -2.85
C LEU A 56 5.19 9.04 -2.69
N PHE A 57 4.28 9.79 -3.30
CA PHE A 57 4.41 11.25 -3.43
C PHE A 57 3.21 11.99 -2.83
N ASP A 58 3.36 13.28 -2.50
CA ASP A 58 2.25 14.11 -2.05
C ASP A 58 1.33 14.45 -3.22
N ALA A 59 0.09 13.95 -3.21
CA ALA A 59 -0.88 14.20 -4.26
C ALA A 59 -1.41 15.64 -4.29
N SER A 60 -1.16 16.43 -3.23
CA SER A 60 -1.58 17.83 -3.13
C SER A 60 -0.51 18.82 -3.61
N ASP A 61 0.74 18.39 -3.76
CA ASP A 61 1.84 19.25 -4.24
C ASP A 61 1.76 19.44 -5.77
N PRO A 62 1.60 20.68 -6.27
CA PRO A 62 1.61 20.98 -7.70
C PRO A 62 2.90 20.55 -8.42
N GLY A 63 4.02 20.39 -7.71
CA GLY A 63 5.26 19.85 -8.25
C GLY A 63 5.14 18.40 -8.73
N ASN A 64 4.13 17.67 -8.28
CA ASN A 64 3.92 16.26 -8.59
C ASN A 64 2.85 16.01 -9.67
N LEU A 65 2.39 17.05 -10.39
CA LEU A 65 1.34 16.94 -11.42
C LEU A 65 1.60 15.83 -12.45
N GLY A 66 2.86 15.64 -12.85
CA GLY A 66 3.23 14.58 -13.80
C GLY A 66 3.04 13.17 -13.25
N TRP A 67 3.19 12.94 -11.94
CA TRP A 67 2.85 11.65 -11.32
C TRP A 67 1.36 11.56 -11.04
N PHE A 68 0.77 12.65 -10.54
CA PHE A 68 -0.67 12.73 -10.26
C PHE A 68 -1.52 12.36 -11.47
N SER A 69 -1.18 12.85 -12.67
CA SER A 69 -1.94 12.57 -13.90
C SER A 69 -1.87 11.12 -14.38
N ARG A 70 -0.97 10.29 -13.84
CA ARG A 70 -0.72 8.90 -14.25
C ARG A 70 -0.98 7.88 -13.14
N CYS A 71 -1.03 8.32 -11.89
CA CYS A 71 -1.16 7.43 -10.75
C CYS A 71 -2.54 6.76 -10.71
N GLN A 72 -2.54 5.47 -10.36
CA GLN A 72 -3.75 4.65 -10.26
C GLN A 72 -4.17 4.39 -8.81
N PHE A 73 -3.25 4.64 -7.87
CA PHE A 73 -3.42 4.36 -6.45
C PHE A 73 -3.32 5.63 -5.63
N TYR A 74 -4.26 5.76 -4.69
CA TYR A 74 -4.33 6.83 -3.72
C TYR A 74 -4.34 6.24 -2.32
N VAL A 75 -3.57 6.85 -1.43
CA VAL A 75 -3.40 6.43 -0.04
C VAL A 75 -3.95 7.54 0.85
N ASP A 76 -4.84 7.21 1.77
CA ASP A 76 -5.18 8.15 2.84
C ASP A 76 -3.96 8.33 3.76
N GLY A 77 -3.38 9.54 3.79
CA GLY A 77 -2.19 9.84 4.58
C GLY A 77 -2.36 9.62 6.07
N ARG A 78 -3.61 9.66 6.59
CA ARG A 78 -3.91 9.47 8.02
C ARG A 78 -3.99 8.01 8.41
N THR A 79 -4.55 7.14 7.57
CA THR A 79 -4.80 5.73 7.91
C THR A 79 -3.87 4.76 7.19
N GLY A 80 -3.24 5.19 6.10
CA GLY A 80 -2.50 4.33 5.18
C GLY A 80 -3.37 3.50 4.26
N ALA A 81 -4.70 3.61 4.34
CA ALA A 81 -5.60 2.82 3.50
C ALA A 81 -5.41 3.19 2.02
N VAL A 82 -5.16 2.18 1.19
CA VAL A 82 -5.13 2.32 -0.27
C VAL A 82 -6.58 2.27 -0.77
N LEU A 83 -7.03 3.36 -1.38
CA LEU A 83 -8.42 3.63 -1.71
C LEU A 83 -9.08 2.46 -2.47
N GLN A 84 -10.22 1.99 -1.95
CA GLN A 84 -11.02 0.90 -2.52
C GLN A 84 -10.29 -0.45 -2.64
N THR A 85 -9.26 -0.70 -1.83
CA THR A 85 -8.57 -1.98 -1.77
C THR A 85 -8.54 -2.52 -0.33
N PRO A 86 -8.29 -3.83 -0.12
CA PRO A 86 -8.05 -4.37 1.22
C PRO A 86 -6.62 -4.09 1.72
N ILE A 87 -5.90 -3.16 1.10
CA ILE A 87 -4.48 -2.93 1.32
C ILE A 87 -4.27 -1.62 2.08
N ALA A 88 -3.34 -1.64 3.03
CA ALA A 88 -2.82 -0.44 3.67
C ALA A 88 -1.30 -0.36 3.50
N ILE A 89 -0.76 0.86 3.50
CA ILE A 89 0.67 1.15 3.40
C ILE A 89 1.12 2.03 4.57
N ALA A 90 2.34 1.80 5.05
CA ALA A 90 3.00 2.64 6.03
C ALA A 90 4.49 2.81 5.68
N ASN A 91 5.09 3.92 6.10
CA ASN A 91 6.55 4.05 6.00
C ASN A 91 7.22 3.10 6.98
N LEU A 92 8.24 2.40 6.52
CA LEU A 92 9.25 1.87 7.42
C LEU A 92 10.15 3.02 7.88
N ARG A 93 10.60 2.97 9.13
CA ARG A 93 11.39 4.04 9.73
C ARG A 93 12.68 3.48 10.29
N ASP A 94 13.74 4.26 10.21
CA ASP A 94 14.99 3.95 10.88
C ASP A 94 14.91 4.18 12.40
N ARG A 95 16.02 3.97 13.09
CA ARG A 95 16.10 4.16 14.55
C ARG A 95 15.93 5.64 14.98
N ALA A 96 16.18 6.59 14.07
CA ALA A 96 15.96 8.01 14.30
C ALA A 96 14.51 8.43 13.99
N GLY A 97 13.66 7.48 13.57
CA GLY A 97 12.26 7.72 13.21
C GLY A 97 12.08 8.30 11.80
N GLN A 98 13.13 8.38 10.99
CA GLN A 98 13.05 8.90 9.63
C GLN A 98 12.52 7.82 8.67
N PRO A 99 11.61 8.17 7.75
CA PRO A 99 11.13 7.23 6.72
C PRO A 99 12.30 6.69 5.88
N LEU A 100 12.32 5.37 5.67
CA LEU A 100 13.24 4.73 4.75
C LEU A 100 12.77 4.97 3.30
N PRO A 101 13.56 5.64 2.44
CA PRO A 101 13.11 6.07 1.12
C PRO A 101 12.79 4.91 0.17
N ASN A 102 13.44 3.76 0.37
CA ASN A 102 13.34 2.59 -0.50
C ASN A 102 12.50 1.46 0.11
N SER A 103 11.77 1.74 1.19
CA SER A 103 11.11 0.68 1.97
C SER A 103 9.77 1.11 2.54
N VAL A 104 8.79 0.20 2.48
CA VAL A 104 7.43 0.41 2.99
C VAL A 104 6.91 -0.86 3.63
N ARG A 105 5.96 -0.71 4.54
CA ARG A 105 5.16 -1.82 5.04
C ARG A 105 3.84 -1.84 4.29
N ILE A 106 3.46 -3.00 3.76
CA ILE A 106 2.14 -3.26 3.21
C ILE A 106 1.41 -4.22 4.13
N GLN A 107 0.14 -3.95 4.39
CA GLN A 107 -0.77 -4.85 5.10
C GLN A 107 -1.94 -5.19 4.20
N VAL A 108 -2.28 -6.47 4.08
CA VAL A 108 -3.46 -6.94 3.36
C VAL A 108 -4.43 -7.55 4.35
N ALA A 109 -5.62 -6.96 4.48
CA ALA A 109 -6.67 -7.48 5.34
C ALA A 109 -7.22 -8.81 4.79
N LYS A 110 -7.33 -9.83 5.65
CA LYS A 110 -7.97 -11.11 5.31
C LYS A 110 -9.48 -11.09 5.58
N GLU A 111 -9.94 -10.25 6.49
CA GLU A 111 -11.35 -10.11 6.84
C GLU A 111 -11.92 -8.83 6.22
N LEU A 112 -12.92 -8.96 5.36
CA LEU A 112 -13.58 -7.84 4.70
C LEU A 112 -15.08 -7.82 4.99
N PRO A 113 -15.73 -6.65 5.04
CA PRO A 113 -17.19 -6.59 5.10
C PRO A 113 -17.83 -7.37 3.93
N VAL A 114 -18.96 -8.05 4.17
CA VAL A 114 -19.66 -8.83 3.12
C VAL A 114 -20.07 -7.98 1.88
N ASN A 115 -20.29 -6.69 2.09
CA ASN A 115 -20.62 -5.72 1.05
C ASN A 115 -19.39 -5.02 0.46
N PHE A 116 -18.17 -5.40 0.86
CA PHE A 116 -16.94 -4.83 0.30
C PHE A 116 -16.85 -5.14 -1.20
N ARG A 117 -16.47 -4.14 -1.99
CA ARG A 117 -16.32 -4.24 -3.45
C ARG A 117 -15.06 -3.50 -3.87
N LEU A 118 -14.42 -4.05 -4.88
CA LEU A 118 -13.32 -3.39 -5.56
C LEU A 118 -13.85 -2.32 -6.53
N PRO A 119 -12.98 -1.46 -7.09
CA PRO A 119 -13.38 -0.46 -8.08
C PRO A 119 -14.24 -1.06 -9.19
N GLY A 120 -15.25 -0.32 -9.63
CA GLY A 120 -16.24 -0.83 -10.60
C GLY A 120 -17.28 -1.79 -10.00
N LYS A 121 -17.45 -1.81 -8.67
CA LYS A 121 -18.41 -2.66 -7.93
C LYS A 121 -18.13 -4.17 -8.09
N GLN A 122 -16.88 -4.53 -8.41
CA GLN A 122 -16.51 -5.92 -8.62
C GLN A 122 -16.51 -6.70 -7.30
N PRO A 123 -16.98 -7.96 -7.29
CA PRO A 123 -16.83 -8.85 -6.15
C PRO A 123 -15.34 -9.12 -5.91
N VAL A 124 -14.97 -9.29 -4.65
CA VAL A 124 -13.57 -9.54 -4.28
C VAL A 124 -13.27 -11.02 -4.36
N THR A 125 -12.13 -11.35 -4.93
CA THR A 125 -11.55 -12.70 -4.96
C THR A 125 -10.07 -12.59 -4.61
N GLU A 126 -9.45 -13.68 -4.13
CA GLU A 126 -8.02 -13.70 -3.84
C GLU A 126 -7.19 -13.33 -5.06
N GLN A 127 -7.55 -13.83 -6.25
CA GLN A 127 -6.87 -13.51 -7.50
C GLN A 127 -6.85 -12.00 -7.80
N MET A 128 -7.97 -11.32 -7.53
CA MET A 128 -8.03 -9.88 -7.74
C MET A 128 -7.19 -9.12 -6.70
N VAL A 129 -7.14 -9.60 -5.45
CA VAL A 129 -6.26 -9.04 -4.42
C VAL A 129 -4.79 -9.19 -4.82
N TYR A 130 -4.39 -10.34 -5.36
CA TYR A 130 -3.05 -10.57 -5.87
C TYR A 130 -2.70 -9.62 -7.03
N ALA A 131 -3.60 -9.45 -7.98
CA ALA A 131 -3.40 -8.52 -9.10
C ALA A 131 -3.25 -7.07 -8.63
N VAL A 132 -4.11 -6.63 -7.70
CA VAL A 132 -4.06 -5.28 -7.11
C VAL A 132 -2.74 -5.08 -6.35
N LEU A 133 -2.30 -6.09 -5.58
CA LEU A 133 -1.05 -6.04 -4.83
C LEU A 133 0.17 -5.91 -5.76
N TYR A 134 0.23 -6.71 -6.83
CA TYR A 134 1.28 -6.60 -7.85
C TYR A 134 1.30 -5.21 -8.49
N ASN A 135 0.14 -4.72 -8.92
CA ASN A 135 0.02 -3.41 -9.57
C ASN A 135 0.40 -2.26 -8.64
N LEU A 136 0.07 -2.35 -7.35
CA LEU A 136 0.47 -1.38 -6.35
C LEU A 136 1.99 -1.35 -6.17
N MET A 137 2.63 -2.52 -6.05
CA MET A 137 4.09 -2.62 -5.95
C MET A 137 4.79 -2.09 -7.19
N ASN A 138 4.27 -2.41 -8.38
CA ASN A 138 4.77 -1.87 -9.64
C ASN A 138 4.61 -0.33 -9.70
N ALA A 139 3.47 0.20 -9.24
CA ALA A 139 3.23 1.64 -9.19
C ALA A 139 4.22 2.36 -8.26
N LEU A 140 4.57 1.77 -7.11
CA LEU A 140 5.60 2.30 -6.20
C LEU A 140 6.99 2.40 -6.84
N LEU A 141 7.29 1.60 -7.85
CA LEU A 141 8.60 1.64 -8.51
C LEU A 141 8.62 2.55 -9.75
N ASN A 142 7.54 2.54 -10.53
CA ASN A 142 7.57 2.98 -11.93
C ASN A 142 6.58 4.09 -12.28
N ILE A 143 5.48 4.26 -11.53
CA ILE A 143 4.38 5.15 -11.94
C ILE A 143 4.17 6.28 -10.94
N GLY A 144 4.02 5.95 -9.67
CA GLY A 144 3.59 6.86 -8.62
C GLY A 144 2.35 6.36 -7.87
N VAL A 145 2.37 6.51 -6.56
CA VAL A 145 1.26 6.32 -5.63
C VAL A 145 1.07 7.62 -4.86
N GLY A 146 -0.12 8.20 -4.96
CA GLY A 146 -0.44 9.50 -4.37
C GLY A 146 -0.86 9.38 -2.91
N VAL A 147 -0.21 10.12 -2.02
CA VAL A 147 -0.64 10.29 -0.63
C VAL A 147 -1.60 11.48 -0.57
N CYS A 148 -2.82 11.22 -0.11
CA CYS A 148 -3.88 12.19 0.05
C CYS A 148 -3.95 12.67 1.50
N GLY A 149 -3.78 13.97 1.71
CA GLY A 149 -3.90 14.60 3.01
C GLY A 149 -2.67 14.39 3.91
N THR A 150 -2.63 15.16 5.00
CA THR A 150 -1.53 15.12 5.97
C THR A 150 -1.77 14.03 7.01
N GLY A 151 -0.76 13.18 7.27
CA GLY A 151 -0.88 12.18 8.33
C GLY A 151 0.39 11.41 8.65
N ILE A 152 0.20 10.15 9.06
CA ILE A 152 1.25 9.22 9.50
C ILE A 152 2.09 8.71 8.34
N VAL A 153 1.46 8.56 7.16
CA VAL A 153 2.15 8.19 5.93
C VAL A 153 2.77 9.45 5.35
N LYS A 154 4.09 9.42 5.21
CA LYS A 154 4.91 10.48 4.63
C LYS A 154 5.25 10.12 3.18
N PRO A 155 5.19 11.09 2.26
CA PRO A 155 5.79 10.97 0.94
C PRO A 155 7.27 10.58 1.05
N LEU A 156 7.73 9.74 0.14
CA LEU A 156 9.12 9.31 -0.03
C LEU A 156 9.77 9.95 -1.28
N ALA A 157 8.96 10.38 -2.25
CA ALA A 157 9.38 11.03 -3.48
C ALA A 157 8.72 12.39 -3.68
N GLY A 158 9.32 13.22 -4.53
CA GLY A 158 8.94 14.61 -4.73
C GLY A 158 9.62 15.54 -3.75
N ARG A 159 9.08 16.75 -3.57
CA ARG A 159 9.56 17.67 -2.52
C ARG A 159 9.08 17.16 -1.16
N THR A 160 9.94 16.41 -0.48
CA THR A 160 9.65 15.83 0.85
C THR A 160 10.01 16.77 1.99
N GLU A 161 10.56 17.96 1.70
CA GLU A 161 10.82 18.99 2.70
C GLU A 161 9.51 19.61 3.17
N GLY A 162 9.28 19.53 4.49
CA GLY A 162 8.20 20.25 5.14
C GLY A 162 8.28 21.71 4.75
N VAL A 163 7.14 22.28 4.35
CA VAL A 163 6.96 23.72 4.16
C VAL A 163 7.67 24.44 5.31
N GLY A 164 8.83 25.03 5.02
CA GLY A 164 9.60 25.79 5.98
C GLY A 164 8.68 26.84 6.59
N VAL A 165 8.81 27.03 7.90
CA VAL A 165 8.15 28.12 8.62
C VAL A 165 8.42 29.40 7.84
N LYS A 166 7.40 29.95 7.19
CA LYS A 166 7.48 31.30 6.64
C LYS A 166 7.52 32.23 7.85
N ASN A 167 8.67 32.87 8.05
CA ASN A 167 8.86 34.00 8.96
C ASN A 167 7.83 35.10 8.68
#